data_AF-A0A976FIM0-F1
#
_entry.id   AF-A0A976FIM0-F1
#
_cell.length_a   1.000
_cell.length_b   1.000
_cell.length_c   1.000
_cell.angle_alpha   90.00
_cell.angle_beta   90.00
_cell.angle_gamma   90.00
#
_symmetry.space_group_name_H-M   'P 1'
#
loop_
_entity.id
_entity.type
_entity.pdbx_description
1 polymer ?
#
loop_
_entity_poly.entity_id
_entity_poly.type
_entity_poly.pdbx_seq_one_letter_code
_entity_poly.pdbx_strand_id
1 'polypeptide(L)'
;MIYKEKFRNLLVPQAFIVPSNDLSWPQSLWGWRLGQVVHRIRKRYKHQESKQALSEELIDGLGKLGFVEDVTQYKWDAEVLPSLRQFKKLYDHSDVPHFFVVPEGDAAWPISAWGRRLGATVVDMRAGKAYASQMAQSKKDLEKINFCFTTIPERDWTEKIIPSLKIHQQEFGHCIVRQNFKIPSCHPWPKRAWGISLGQIVSDVRLKHAYVKQAARSKDILDKMGFAWSRSEAVWYQNILPSVRVYHQIFKNGNIFRDFIVPSEFPWPEQAWGIRLGVICSEMRSRGTYFRYFGRNADVLDTLGFNLRLSRRAWLNRVVPLIDVYALQSGGKSEVPDDFVIPSADSWPREAWGIRLGLIVQRNTHN
;
A
#
# COMPACT_ATOMS: atom_id res chain seq x y z
N MET A 1 -36.54 29.08 -19.44
CA MET A 1 -35.74 30.07 -20.19
C MET A 1 -34.83 30.86 -19.27
N ILE A 2 -35.35 31.56 -18.25
CA ILE A 2 -34.56 32.34 -17.25
C ILE A 2 -33.35 31.59 -16.67
N TYR A 3 -33.53 30.34 -16.22
CA TYR A 3 -32.41 29.53 -15.70
C TYR A 3 -31.30 29.35 -16.74
N LYS A 4 -31.66 29.05 -17.99
CA LYS A 4 -30.73 28.82 -19.09
C LYS A 4 -29.95 30.08 -19.43
N GLU A 5 -30.61 31.23 -19.47
CA GLU A 5 -29.96 32.52 -19.73
C GLU A 5 -28.95 32.87 -18.64
N LYS A 6 -29.34 32.66 -17.36
CA LYS A 6 -28.50 33.01 -16.21
C LYS A 6 -27.31 32.08 -16.01
N PHE A 7 -27.53 30.77 -16.12
CA PHE A 7 -26.51 29.75 -15.83
C PHE A 7 -25.86 29.18 -17.09
N ARG A 8 -26.31 29.60 -18.28
CA ARG A 8 -25.84 29.13 -19.60
C ARG A 8 -25.93 27.61 -19.79
N ASN A 9 -26.72 26.93 -18.96
CA ASN A 9 -26.95 25.49 -19.01
C ASN A 9 -28.35 25.17 -18.43
N LEU A 10 -28.80 23.93 -18.63
CA LEU A 10 -30.05 23.41 -18.06
C LEU A 10 -29.81 22.33 -16.99
N LEU A 11 -28.60 22.30 -16.41
CA LEU A 11 -28.21 21.37 -15.35
C LEU A 11 -28.66 21.90 -13.98
N VAL A 12 -29.98 22.04 -13.80
CA VAL A 12 -30.56 22.53 -12.54
C VAL A 12 -30.25 21.56 -11.39
N PRO A 13 -29.57 22.00 -10.31
CA PRO A 13 -29.36 21.20 -9.11
C PRO A 13 -30.69 20.84 -8.44
N GLN A 14 -30.80 19.65 -7.86
CA GLN A 14 -32.05 19.21 -7.22
C GLN A 14 -32.46 20.12 -6.04
N ALA A 15 -31.48 20.66 -5.31
CA ALA A 15 -31.70 21.58 -4.20
C ALA A 15 -31.98 23.03 -4.63
N PHE A 16 -31.98 23.33 -5.93
CA PHE A 16 -32.16 24.69 -6.42
C PHE A 16 -33.58 25.21 -6.11
N ILE A 17 -33.62 26.34 -5.40
CA ILE A 17 -34.80 27.11 -5.07
C ILE A 17 -34.61 28.49 -5.71
N VAL A 18 -35.63 28.98 -6.39
CA VAL A 18 -35.59 30.32 -7.00
C VAL A 18 -35.41 31.37 -5.88
N PRO A 19 -34.37 32.22 -5.94
CA PRO A 19 -34.09 33.19 -4.88
C PRO A 19 -35.21 34.22 -4.74
N SER A 20 -35.62 34.53 -3.50
CA SER A 20 -36.75 35.42 -3.22
C SER A 20 -36.42 36.92 -3.23
N ASN A 21 -35.20 37.32 -3.58
CA ASN A 21 -34.78 38.73 -3.63
C ASN A 21 -34.10 39.07 -4.97
N ASP A 22 -34.30 38.22 -5.98
CA ASP A 22 -33.63 38.35 -7.27
C ASP A 22 -34.65 38.75 -8.33
N LEU A 23 -34.64 40.04 -8.68
CA LEU A 23 -35.55 40.65 -9.66
C LEU A 23 -35.40 40.08 -11.08
N SER A 24 -34.34 39.32 -11.36
CA SER A 24 -34.24 38.58 -12.64
C SER A 24 -35.20 37.40 -12.74
N TRP A 25 -35.88 37.05 -11.64
CA TRP A 25 -36.96 36.08 -11.60
C TRP A 25 -38.30 36.78 -11.31
N PRO A 26 -39.39 36.40 -12.01
CA PRO A 26 -40.74 36.83 -11.65
C PRO A 26 -41.03 36.55 -10.17
N GLN A 27 -41.62 37.52 -9.47
CA GLN A 27 -41.93 37.41 -8.05
C GLN A 27 -42.83 36.19 -7.73
N SER A 28 -43.68 35.79 -8.67
CA SER A 28 -44.52 34.58 -8.56
C SER A 28 -43.72 33.27 -8.50
N LEU A 29 -42.46 33.27 -8.94
CA LEU A 29 -41.58 32.09 -8.92
C LEU A 29 -40.63 32.09 -7.71
N TRP A 30 -40.59 33.15 -6.91
CA TRP A 30 -39.73 33.23 -5.73
C TRP A 30 -40.04 32.14 -4.71
N GLY A 31 -39.00 31.49 -4.18
CA GLY A 31 -39.15 30.33 -3.28
C GLY A 31 -39.55 29.03 -3.98
N TRP A 32 -39.74 29.03 -5.31
CA TRP A 32 -40.15 27.84 -6.03
C TRP A 32 -39.01 26.81 -6.11
N ARG A 33 -39.32 25.56 -5.75
CA ARG A 33 -38.38 24.42 -5.77
C ARG A 33 -38.16 23.88 -7.19
N LEU A 34 -37.67 24.73 -8.10
CA LEU A 34 -37.45 24.40 -9.51
C LEU A 34 -36.57 23.15 -9.68
N GLY A 35 -35.56 22.96 -8.82
CA GLY A 35 -34.71 21.77 -8.83
C GLY A 35 -35.47 20.45 -8.65
N GLN A 36 -36.48 20.43 -7.76
CA GLN A 36 -37.33 19.26 -7.52
C GLN A 36 -38.33 19.02 -8.65
N VAL A 37 -38.76 20.09 -9.34
CA VAL A 37 -39.61 19.97 -10.53
C VAL A 37 -38.81 19.35 -11.67
N VAL A 38 -37.62 19.88 -11.96
CA VAL A 38 -36.73 19.35 -13.01
C VAL A 38 -36.31 17.92 -12.71
N HIS A 39 -36.03 17.57 -11.45
CA HIS A 39 -35.75 16.19 -11.06
C HIS A 39 -36.93 15.25 -11.35
N ARG A 40 -38.17 15.66 -11.04
CA ARG A 40 -39.38 14.89 -11.36
C ARG A 40 -39.57 14.72 -12.87
N ILE A 41 -39.32 15.76 -13.66
CA ILE A 41 -39.37 15.70 -15.12
C ILE A 41 -38.38 14.64 -15.64
N ARG A 42 -37.11 14.69 -15.21
CA ARG A 42 -36.10 13.68 -15.59
C ARG A 42 -36.49 12.26 -15.20
N LYS A 43 -37.06 12.08 -14.00
CA LYS A 43 -37.54 10.76 -13.54
C LYS A 43 -38.65 10.21 -14.43
N ARG A 44 -39.60 11.05 -14.83
CA ARG A 44 -40.69 10.66 -15.75
C ARG A 44 -40.18 10.35 -17.15
N TYR A 45 -39.19 11.12 -17.62
CA TYR A 45 -38.51 10.88 -18.90
C TYR A 45 -37.90 9.46 -18.97
N LYS A 46 -37.28 9.00 -17.88
CA LYS A 46 -36.70 7.65 -17.79
C LYS A 46 -37.73 6.52 -17.73
N HIS A 47 -38.98 6.83 -17.40
CA HIS A 47 -40.08 5.86 -17.21
C HIS A 47 -41.28 6.22 -18.09
N GLN A 48 -41.01 6.52 -19.37
CA GLN A 48 -42.01 6.97 -20.34
C GLN A 48 -43.06 5.89 -20.68
N GLU A 49 -42.79 4.62 -20.36
CA GLU A 49 -43.73 3.48 -20.48
C GLU A 49 -44.76 3.38 -19.33
N SER A 50 -44.69 4.26 -18.33
CA SER A 50 -45.59 4.24 -17.17
C SER A 50 -46.83 5.13 -17.34
N LYS A 51 -47.89 4.90 -16.54
CA LYS A 51 -49.12 5.72 -16.48
C LYS A 51 -48.91 7.22 -16.16
N GLN A 52 -47.66 7.66 -15.91
CA GLN A 52 -47.29 9.05 -15.62
C GLN A 52 -46.30 9.62 -16.66
N ALA A 53 -46.44 9.21 -17.92
CA ALA A 53 -45.68 9.74 -19.05
C ALA A 53 -45.85 11.26 -19.20
N LEU A 54 -44.82 11.93 -19.73
CA LEU A 54 -44.89 13.33 -20.10
C LEU A 54 -45.66 13.45 -21.43
N SER A 55 -46.41 14.54 -21.61
CA SER A 55 -47.05 14.81 -22.90
C SER A 55 -46.01 15.06 -24.00
N GLU A 56 -46.33 14.67 -25.23
CA GLU A 56 -45.46 14.87 -26.40
C GLU A 56 -45.13 16.35 -26.62
N GLU A 57 -46.10 17.25 -26.40
CA GLU A 57 -45.89 18.71 -26.47
C GLU A 57 -44.84 19.20 -25.47
N LEU A 58 -44.84 18.65 -24.25
CA LEU A 58 -43.85 19.01 -23.23
C LEU A 58 -42.47 18.47 -23.59
N ILE A 59 -42.40 17.28 -24.18
CA ILE A 59 -41.14 16.69 -24.67
C ILE A 59 -40.57 17.55 -25.81
N ASP A 60 -41.37 17.91 -26.81
CA ASP A 60 -40.96 18.78 -27.91
C ASP A 60 -40.50 20.16 -27.40
N GLY A 61 -41.25 20.76 -26.46
CA GLY A 61 -40.88 22.01 -25.82
C GLY A 61 -39.57 21.94 -25.06
N LEU A 62 -39.31 20.84 -24.34
CA LEU A 62 -38.04 20.60 -23.63
C LEU A 62 -36.89 20.34 -24.62
N GLY A 63 -37.14 19.61 -25.70
CA GLY A 63 -36.19 19.35 -26.78
C GLY A 63 -35.73 20.65 -27.46
N LYS A 64 -36.67 21.53 -27.83
CA LYS A 64 -36.38 22.86 -28.39
C LYS A 64 -35.56 23.75 -27.44
N LEU A 65 -35.73 23.58 -26.13
CA LEU A 65 -34.93 24.29 -25.13
C LEU A 65 -33.53 23.68 -24.94
N GLY A 66 -33.24 22.51 -25.50
CA GLY A 66 -31.99 21.77 -25.30
C GLY A 66 -31.91 21.14 -23.91
N PHE A 67 -33.05 20.65 -23.39
CA PHE A 67 -33.12 20.05 -22.07
C PHE A 67 -32.27 18.79 -21.97
N VAL A 68 -31.44 18.71 -20.92
CA VAL A 68 -30.61 17.53 -20.66
C VAL A 68 -31.42 16.51 -19.87
N GLU A 69 -31.83 15.46 -20.56
CA GLU A 69 -32.60 14.33 -20.05
C GLU A 69 -31.75 13.50 -19.07
N ASP A 70 -30.63 12.95 -19.56
CA ASP A 70 -29.65 12.24 -18.76
C ASP A 70 -28.43 13.12 -18.47
N VAL A 71 -28.42 13.70 -17.27
CA VAL A 71 -27.30 14.53 -16.79
C VAL A 71 -26.00 13.73 -16.66
N THR A 72 -26.10 12.44 -16.34
CA THR A 72 -24.91 11.58 -16.19
C THR A 72 -24.29 11.34 -17.55
N GLN A 73 -25.10 10.99 -18.55
CA GLN A 73 -24.63 10.81 -19.92
C GLN A 73 -24.06 12.11 -20.49
N TYR A 74 -24.76 13.24 -20.30
CA TYR A 74 -24.26 14.54 -20.74
C TYR A 74 -22.89 14.88 -20.14
N LYS A 75 -22.71 14.69 -18.82
CA LYS A 75 -21.41 14.94 -18.18
C LYS A 75 -20.33 13.99 -18.69
N TRP A 76 -20.67 12.74 -18.98
CA TRP A 76 -19.73 11.80 -19.58
C TRP A 76 -19.24 12.29 -20.95
N ASP A 77 -20.17 12.65 -21.84
CA ASP A 77 -19.89 13.02 -23.22
C ASP A 77 -19.26 14.41 -23.34
N ALA A 78 -19.68 15.37 -22.51
CA ALA A 78 -19.25 16.76 -22.59
C ALA A 78 -18.08 17.09 -21.65
N GLU A 79 -17.92 16.40 -20.53
CA GLU A 79 -16.90 16.73 -19.52
C GLU A 79 -15.84 15.61 -19.40
N VAL A 80 -16.24 14.38 -19.07
CA VAL A 80 -15.32 13.33 -18.62
C VAL A 80 -14.50 12.73 -19.76
N LEU A 81 -15.16 12.17 -20.78
CA LEU A 81 -14.47 11.45 -21.85
C LEU A 81 -13.58 12.38 -22.71
N PRO A 82 -14.01 13.58 -23.10
CA PRO A 82 -13.14 14.52 -23.80
C PRO A 82 -11.94 14.95 -22.96
N SER A 83 -12.12 15.20 -21.66
CA SER A 83 -11.02 15.56 -20.77
C SER A 83 -10.01 14.42 -20.59
N LEU A 84 -10.47 13.16 -20.55
CA LEU A 84 -9.58 11.99 -20.52
C LEU A 84 -8.74 11.86 -21.80
N ARG A 85 -9.36 12.07 -22.97
CA ARG A 85 -8.65 12.08 -24.26
C ARG A 85 -7.61 13.19 -24.30
N GLN A 86 -7.97 14.39 -23.84
CA GLN A 86 -7.05 15.51 -23.79
C GLN A 86 -5.90 15.27 -22.81
N PHE A 87 -6.19 14.73 -21.62
CA PHE A 87 -5.17 14.38 -20.64
C PHE A 87 -4.15 13.38 -21.24
N LYS A 88 -4.63 12.32 -21.90
CA LYS A 88 -3.76 11.35 -22.60
C LYS A 88 -2.92 12.01 -23.68
N LYS A 89 -3.48 12.97 -24.43
CA LYS A 89 -2.76 13.70 -25.48
C LYS A 89 -1.62 14.56 -24.92
N LEU A 90 -1.84 15.22 -23.77
CA LEU A 90 -0.87 16.13 -23.15
C LEU A 90 0.23 15.39 -22.37
N TYR A 91 -0.13 14.32 -21.64
CA TYR A 91 0.77 13.64 -20.71
C TYR A 91 1.22 12.26 -21.19
N ASP A 92 0.74 11.81 -22.34
CA ASP A 92 1.01 10.48 -22.91
C ASP A 92 0.62 9.29 -22.02
N HIS A 93 -0.15 9.49 -20.95
CA HIS A 93 -0.74 8.44 -20.12
C HIS A 93 -2.15 8.80 -19.64
N SER A 94 -2.91 7.81 -19.15
CA SER A 94 -4.27 7.99 -18.61
C SER A 94 -4.34 7.98 -17.08
N ASP A 95 -3.18 7.95 -16.41
CA ASP A 95 -3.09 7.96 -14.94
C ASP A 95 -3.28 9.38 -14.38
N VAL A 96 -4.53 9.86 -14.42
CA VAL A 96 -4.90 11.18 -13.90
C VAL A 96 -4.64 11.25 -12.40
N PRO A 97 -3.83 12.22 -11.90
CA PRO A 97 -3.59 12.41 -10.46
C PRO A 97 -4.88 12.71 -9.70
N HIS A 98 -5.01 12.22 -8.46
CA HIS A 98 -6.21 12.38 -7.64
C HIS A 98 -6.68 13.84 -7.51
N PHE A 99 -5.75 14.76 -7.31
CA PHE A 99 -6.04 16.19 -7.13
C PHE A 99 -6.04 16.98 -8.44
N PHE A 100 -5.94 16.33 -9.59
CA PHE A 100 -5.96 17.01 -10.87
C PHE A 100 -7.32 17.69 -11.10
N VAL A 101 -7.26 19.00 -11.35
CA VAL A 101 -8.38 19.85 -11.72
C VAL A 101 -8.14 20.34 -13.13
N VAL A 102 -9.17 20.28 -13.97
CA VAL A 102 -9.11 20.80 -15.33
C VAL A 102 -8.86 22.32 -15.27
N PRO A 103 -7.80 22.84 -15.90
CA PRO A 103 -7.48 24.27 -15.90
C PRO A 103 -8.63 25.11 -16.46
N GLU A 104 -8.93 26.23 -15.80
CA GLU A 104 -9.90 27.21 -16.31
C GLU A 104 -9.25 28.13 -17.35
N GLY A 105 -9.99 28.49 -18.39
CA GLY A 105 -9.50 29.40 -19.44
C GLY A 105 -8.58 28.76 -20.49
N ASP A 106 -8.19 27.50 -20.31
CA ASP A 106 -7.35 26.79 -21.27
C ASP A 106 -8.21 26.14 -22.37
N ALA A 107 -8.10 26.69 -23.58
CA ALA A 107 -8.83 26.22 -24.76
C ALA A 107 -8.47 24.79 -25.19
N ALA A 108 -7.38 24.23 -24.66
CA ALA A 108 -7.04 22.82 -24.87
C ALA A 108 -8.04 21.88 -24.19
N TRP A 109 -8.76 22.35 -23.16
CA TRP A 109 -9.72 21.57 -22.39
C TRP A 109 -11.17 21.91 -22.76
N PRO A 110 -12.12 20.96 -22.60
CA PRO A 110 -13.54 21.25 -22.79
C PRO A 110 -14.01 22.32 -21.81
N ILE A 111 -14.66 23.36 -22.31
CA ILE A 111 -15.14 24.50 -21.50
C ILE A 111 -16.08 24.02 -20.38
N SER A 112 -16.93 23.03 -20.67
CA SER A 112 -17.81 22.37 -19.71
C SER A 112 -17.07 21.65 -18.57
N ALA A 113 -15.81 21.29 -18.78
CA ALA A 113 -14.98 20.58 -17.81
C ALA A 113 -14.09 21.51 -16.97
N TRP A 114 -13.95 22.79 -17.31
CA TRP A 114 -13.12 23.75 -16.56
C TRP A 114 -13.48 23.79 -15.07
N GLY A 115 -12.46 23.77 -14.21
CA GLY A 115 -12.62 23.74 -12.75
C GLY A 115 -13.11 22.40 -12.18
N ARG A 116 -13.38 21.39 -13.02
CA ARG A 116 -13.80 20.05 -12.55
C ARG A 116 -12.61 19.26 -12.03
N ARG A 117 -12.84 18.55 -10.92
CA ARG A 117 -11.89 17.62 -10.29
C ARG A 117 -11.86 16.28 -11.05
N LEU A 118 -11.35 16.29 -12.27
CA LEU A 118 -11.26 15.10 -13.12
C LEU A 118 -10.51 13.96 -12.41
N GLY A 119 -9.47 14.27 -11.63
CA GLY A 119 -8.73 13.29 -10.84
C GLY A 119 -9.59 12.48 -9.87
N ALA A 120 -10.41 13.17 -9.08
CA ALA A 120 -11.34 12.54 -8.15
C ALA A 120 -12.40 11.72 -8.89
N THR A 121 -12.94 12.25 -10.00
CA THR A 121 -13.90 11.52 -10.85
C THR A 121 -13.31 10.20 -11.38
N VAL A 122 -12.06 10.22 -11.85
CA VAL A 122 -11.38 9.02 -12.35
C VAL A 122 -11.13 7.99 -11.24
N VAL A 123 -10.86 8.43 -10.01
CA VAL A 123 -10.74 7.53 -8.86
C VAL A 123 -12.07 6.86 -8.54
N ASP A 124 -13.17 7.61 -8.54
CA ASP A 124 -14.52 7.07 -8.31
C ASP A 124 -14.96 6.13 -9.44
N MET A 125 -14.60 6.44 -10.70
CA MET A 125 -14.79 5.56 -11.85
C MET A 125 -14.11 4.21 -11.65
N ARG A 126 -12.81 4.21 -11.28
CA ARG A 126 -12.05 2.98 -11.01
C ARG A 126 -12.55 2.20 -9.80
N ALA A 127 -13.17 2.88 -8.84
CA ALA A 127 -13.81 2.25 -7.68
C ALA A 127 -15.22 1.70 -7.98
N GLY A 128 -15.72 1.88 -9.22
CA GLY A 128 -17.08 1.48 -9.60
C GLY A 128 -18.18 2.34 -8.98
N LYS A 129 -17.84 3.52 -8.42
CA LYS A 129 -18.77 4.43 -7.75
C LYS A 129 -19.41 5.44 -8.69
N ALA A 130 -18.82 5.67 -9.87
CA ALA A 130 -19.28 6.63 -10.85
C ALA A 130 -19.17 6.08 -12.27
N TYR A 131 -20.14 6.43 -13.13
CA TYR A 131 -20.12 6.18 -14.58
C TYR A 131 -19.92 4.72 -15.02
N ALA A 132 -20.28 3.72 -14.20
CA ALA A 132 -20.07 2.31 -14.52
C ALA A 132 -20.73 1.89 -15.85
N SER A 133 -21.96 2.31 -16.10
CA SER A 133 -22.67 2.05 -17.37
C SER A 133 -22.00 2.71 -18.56
N GLN A 134 -21.58 3.97 -18.43
CA GLN A 134 -20.91 4.72 -19.49
C GLN A 134 -19.53 4.13 -19.83
N MET A 135 -18.78 3.68 -18.81
CA MET A 135 -17.51 3.00 -18.99
C MET A 135 -17.69 1.67 -19.74
N ALA A 136 -18.75 0.92 -19.45
CA ALA A 136 -19.06 -0.32 -20.17
C ALA A 136 -19.42 -0.06 -21.63
N GLN A 137 -20.25 0.97 -21.89
CA GLN A 137 -20.64 1.37 -23.25
C GLN A 137 -19.45 1.91 -24.06
N SER A 138 -18.59 2.71 -23.43
CA SER A 138 -17.42 3.36 -24.06
C SER A 138 -16.12 2.57 -23.91
N LYS A 139 -16.19 1.26 -23.63
CA LYS A 139 -15.02 0.43 -23.32
C LYS A 139 -13.92 0.53 -24.39
N LYS A 140 -14.28 0.43 -25.67
CA LYS A 140 -13.33 0.53 -26.80
C LYS A 140 -12.60 1.87 -26.85
N ASP A 141 -13.27 2.96 -26.49
CA ASP A 141 -12.64 4.29 -26.50
C ASP A 141 -11.70 4.49 -25.31
N LEU A 142 -12.04 3.91 -24.16
CA LEU A 142 -11.17 3.88 -22.99
C LEU A 142 -9.94 2.99 -23.22
N GLU A 143 -10.08 1.88 -23.93
CA GLU A 143 -8.96 1.02 -24.34
C GLU A 143 -7.99 1.75 -25.28
N LYS A 144 -8.49 2.55 -26.25
CA LYS A 144 -7.63 3.35 -27.15
C LYS A 144 -6.72 4.33 -26.41
N ILE A 145 -7.15 4.85 -25.25
CA ILE A 145 -6.33 5.76 -24.43
C ILE A 145 -5.53 5.01 -23.35
N ASN A 146 -5.48 3.67 -23.39
CA ASN A 146 -4.85 2.80 -22.39
C ASN A 146 -5.38 3.02 -20.96
N PHE A 147 -6.68 3.31 -20.83
CA PHE A 147 -7.29 3.56 -19.53
C PHE A 147 -7.23 2.32 -18.62
N CYS A 148 -6.74 2.53 -17.40
CA CYS A 148 -6.76 1.49 -16.37
C CYS A 148 -8.17 1.37 -15.74
N PHE A 149 -8.84 0.25 -16.00
CA PHE A 149 -10.17 -0.06 -15.48
C PHE A 149 -10.18 -0.50 -14.01
N THR A 150 -9.03 -0.91 -13.48
CA THR A 150 -8.86 -1.25 -12.06
C THR A 150 -8.30 -0.06 -11.29
N THR A 151 -8.22 -0.17 -9.96
CA THR A 151 -7.52 0.83 -9.16
C THR A 151 -6.02 0.79 -9.47
N ILE A 152 -5.34 1.94 -9.41
CA ILE A 152 -3.90 2.03 -9.65
C ILE A 152 -3.11 1.07 -8.74
N PRO A 153 -3.40 0.95 -7.42
CA PRO A 153 -2.74 -0.05 -6.58
C PRO A 153 -2.96 -1.50 -7.04
N GLU A 154 -4.14 -1.84 -7.56
CA GLU A 154 -4.42 -3.19 -8.04
C GLU A 154 -3.63 -3.54 -9.31
N ARG A 155 -3.59 -2.60 -10.26
CA ARG A 155 -2.76 -2.73 -11.46
C ARG A 155 -1.29 -2.85 -11.09
N ASP A 156 -0.78 -1.94 -10.27
CA ASP A 156 0.65 -1.90 -9.91
C ASP A 156 1.06 -3.14 -9.11
N TRP A 157 0.19 -3.65 -8.23
CA TRP A 157 0.43 -4.93 -7.55
C TRP A 157 0.62 -6.09 -8.52
N THR A 158 -0.29 -6.19 -9.49
CA THR A 158 -0.36 -7.31 -10.44
C THR A 158 0.72 -7.24 -11.52
N GLU A 159 0.96 -6.06 -12.08
CA GLU A 159 1.84 -5.88 -13.24
C GLU A 159 3.28 -5.55 -12.84
N LYS A 160 3.50 -4.97 -11.65
CA LYS A 160 4.82 -4.49 -11.22
C LYS A 160 5.34 -5.28 -10.03
N ILE A 161 4.60 -5.28 -8.91
CA ILE A 161 5.14 -5.76 -7.63
C ILE A 161 5.31 -7.29 -7.62
N ILE A 162 4.25 -8.05 -7.92
CA ILE A 162 4.32 -9.52 -7.90
C ILE A 162 5.33 -10.07 -8.92
N PRO A 163 5.34 -9.65 -10.20
CA PRO A 163 6.34 -10.12 -11.15
C PRO A 163 7.77 -9.75 -10.74
N SER A 164 7.99 -8.55 -10.21
CA SER A 164 9.32 -8.13 -9.75
C SER A 164 9.79 -8.94 -8.54
N LEU A 165 8.89 -9.32 -7.63
CA LEU A 165 9.23 -10.23 -6.53
C LEU A 165 9.59 -11.63 -7.03
N LYS A 166 8.93 -12.14 -8.07
CA LYS A 166 9.27 -13.43 -8.70
C LYS A 166 10.66 -13.41 -9.29
N ILE A 167 10.98 -12.36 -10.04
CA ILE A 167 12.31 -12.19 -10.64
C ILE A 167 13.36 -12.02 -9.54
N HIS A 168 13.09 -11.21 -8.51
CA HIS A 168 14.01 -11.08 -7.38
C HIS A 168 14.27 -12.44 -6.70
N GLN A 169 13.25 -13.27 -6.52
CA GLN A 169 13.43 -14.62 -5.97
C GLN A 169 14.28 -15.50 -6.88
N GLN A 170 14.07 -15.45 -8.20
CA GLN A 170 14.82 -16.23 -9.18
C GLN A 170 16.29 -15.82 -9.26
N GLU A 171 16.57 -14.52 -9.26
CA GLU A 171 17.93 -13.96 -9.38
C GLU A 171 18.76 -14.12 -8.09
N PHE A 172 18.14 -13.97 -6.91
CA PHE A 172 18.85 -13.94 -5.62
C PHE A 172 18.56 -15.16 -4.73
N GLY A 173 17.72 -16.09 -5.18
CA GLY A 173 17.31 -17.27 -4.41
C GLY A 173 16.47 -16.95 -3.16
N HIS A 174 16.05 -15.70 -2.94
CA HIS A 174 15.32 -15.27 -1.75
C HIS A 174 14.43 -14.04 -1.98
N CYS A 175 13.44 -13.82 -1.11
CA CYS A 175 12.60 -12.61 -1.09
C CYS A 175 12.98 -11.60 0.02
N ILE A 176 14.23 -11.61 0.49
CA ILE A 176 14.76 -10.61 1.44
C ILE A 176 15.17 -9.34 0.68
N VAL A 177 14.18 -8.59 0.17
CA VAL A 177 14.44 -7.35 -0.57
C VAL A 177 14.99 -6.27 0.38
N ARG A 178 16.15 -5.69 0.02
CA ARG A 178 16.77 -4.56 0.73
C ARG A 178 15.94 -3.29 0.51
N GLN A 179 15.85 -2.41 1.51
CA GLN A 179 14.99 -1.22 1.44
C GLN A 179 15.33 -0.28 0.26
N ASN A 180 16.61 -0.13 -0.05
CA ASN A 180 17.09 0.72 -1.15
C ASN A 180 17.11 0.01 -2.51
N PHE A 181 16.60 -1.23 -2.62
CA PHE A 181 16.59 -1.97 -3.86
C PHE A 181 15.66 -1.28 -4.88
N LYS A 182 16.26 -0.85 -5.99
CA LYS A 182 15.58 -0.31 -7.16
C LYS A 182 15.60 -1.35 -8.27
N ILE A 183 14.46 -1.51 -8.94
CA ILE A 183 14.33 -2.45 -10.04
C ILE A 183 15.23 -1.98 -11.21
N PRO A 184 16.16 -2.82 -11.68
CA PRO A 184 16.99 -2.52 -12.85
C PRO A 184 16.15 -2.25 -14.10
N SER A 185 16.64 -1.35 -14.96
CA SER A 185 15.97 -1.00 -16.22
C SER A 185 16.36 -1.93 -17.37
N CYS A 186 16.33 -3.24 -17.12
CA CYS A 186 16.73 -4.26 -18.08
C CYS A 186 15.86 -5.52 -17.96
N HIS A 187 15.93 -6.38 -18.96
CA HIS A 187 15.35 -7.73 -18.89
C HIS A 187 16.06 -8.55 -17.79
N PRO A 188 15.38 -9.42 -17.03
CA PRO A 188 13.97 -9.85 -17.14
C PRO A 188 12.95 -8.96 -16.43
N TRP A 189 13.36 -7.86 -15.80
CA TRP A 189 12.46 -7.01 -15.01
C TRP A 189 11.32 -6.40 -15.83
N PRO A 190 10.10 -6.29 -15.28
CA PRO A 190 8.97 -5.73 -16.01
C PRO A 190 9.24 -4.27 -16.38
N LYS A 191 9.08 -3.91 -17.66
CA LYS A 191 9.37 -2.56 -18.16
C LYS A 191 8.64 -1.45 -17.40
N ARG A 192 7.39 -1.71 -16.98
CA ARG A 192 6.57 -0.79 -16.17
C ARG A 192 7.05 -0.64 -14.72
N ALA A 193 7.95 -1.50 -14.27
CA ALA A 193 8.49 -1.52 -12.93
C ALA A 193 9.93 -0.99 -12.84
N TRP A 194 10.57 -0.73 -13.98
CA TRP A 194 11.92 -0.17 -14.06
C TRP A 194 12.07 1.12 -13.25
N GLY A 195 13.14 1.21 -12.45
CA GLY A 195 13.43 2.36 -11.60
C GLY A 195 12.60 2.45 -10.31
N ILE A 196 11.56 1.62 -10.15
CA ILE A 196 10.74 1.61 -8.94
C ILE A 196 11.56 1.09 -7.75
N SER A 197 11.40 1.75 -6.61
CA SER A 197 12.01 1.33 -5.34
C SER A 197 11.22 0.17 -4.72
N LEU A 198 11.35 -1.03 -5.29
CA LEU A 198 10.68 -2.24 -4.81
C LEU A 198 11.00 -2.50 -3.33
N GLY A 199 12.22 -2.20 -2.88
CA GLY A 199 12.61 -2.31 -1.49
C GLY A 199 11.75 -1.49 -0.53
N GLN A 200 11.43 -0.25 -0.90
CA GLN A 200 10.57 0.62 -0.11
C GLN A 200 9.13 0.10 -0.11
N ILE A 201 8.61 -0.28 -1.28
CA ILE A 201 7.26 -0.86 -1.40
C ILE A 201 7.11 -2.11 -0.52
N VAL A 202 8.09 -3.02 -0.56
CA VAL A 202 8.10 -4.23 0.26
C VAL A 202 8.15 -3.88 1.75
N SER A 203 8.90 -2.84 2.13
CA SER A 203 8.89 -2.32 3.51
C SER A 203 7.51 -1.82 3.92
N ASP A 204 6.84 -1.06 3.06
CA ASP A 204 5.50 -0.52 3.32
C ASP A 204 4.44 -1.63 3.40
N VAL A 205 4.60 -2.71 2.62
CA VAL A 205 3.78 -3.92 2.72
C VAL A 205 3.96 -4.60 4.08
N ARG A 206 5.21 -4.78 4.53
CA ARG A 206 5.53 -5.41 5.83
C ARG A 206 4.97 -4.59 7.00
N LEU A 207 5.10 -3.27 6.93
CA LEU A 207 4.62 -2.32 7.93
C LEU A 207 3.10 -2.05 7.83
N LYS A 208 2.42 -2.65 6.84
CA LYS A 208 0.99 -2.44 6.55
C LYS A 208 0.64 -0.98 6.25
N HIS A 209 1.58 -0.19 5.75
CA HIS A 209 1.36 1.19 5.32
C HIS A 209 0.77 1.26 3.91
N ALA A 210 1.05 0.27 3.05
CA ALA A 210 0.55 0.22 1.68
C ALA A 210 0.18 -1.22 1.26
N TYR A 211 -0.69 -1.32 0.24
CA TYR A 211 -1.10 -2.59 -0.38
C TYR A 211 -1.66 -3.66 0.58
N VAL A 212 -2.22 -3.26 1.72
CA VAL A 212 -2.69 -4.19 2.77
C VAL A 212 -3.72 -5.20 2.22
N LYS A 213 -4.68 -4.73 1.42
CA LYS A 213 -5.71 -5.58 0.83
C LYS A 213 -5.13 -6.55 -0.21
N GLN A 214 -4.23 -6.05 -1.04
CA GLN A 214 -3.56 -6.84 -2.08
C GLN A 214 -2.66 -7.91 -1.47
N ALA A 215 -1.86 -7.56 -0.47
CA ALA A 215 -1.00 -8.49 0.25
C ALA A 215 -1.81 -9.58 0.98
N ALA A 216 -2.95 -9.22 1.58
CA ALA A 216 -3.85 -10.19 2.19
C ALA A 216 -4.46 -11.15 1.16
N ARG A 217 -4.92 -10.65 0.01
CA ARG A 217 -5.49 -11.47 -1.06
C ARG A 217 -4.44 -12.38 -1.71
N SER A 218 -3.20 -11.91 -1.86
CA SER A 218 -2.10 -12.66 -2.47
C SER A 218 -1.23 -13.39 -1.44
N LYS A 219 -1.71 -13.57 -0.20
CA LYS A 219 -0.92 -14.15 0.90
C LYS A 219 -0.32 -15.51 0.52
N ASP A 220 -1.11 -16.42 -0.04
CA ASP A 220 -0.64 -17.75 -0.41
C ASP A 220 0.44 -17.71 -1.50
N ILE A 221 0.34 -16.76 -2.44
CA ILE A 221 1.34 -16.55 -3.50
C ILE A 221 2.64 -16.04 -2.89
N LEU A 222 2.54 -15.05 -1.99
CA LEU A 222 3.70 -14.50 -1.28
C LEU A 222 4.37 -15.55 -0.40
N ASP A 223 3.59 -16.35 0.33
CA ASP A 223 4.08 -17.43 1.19
C ASP A 223 4.80 -18.51 0.36
N LYS A 224 4.22 -18.95 -0.77
CA LYS A 224 4.85 -19.91 -1.70
C LYS A 224 6.17 -19.41 -2.30
N MET A 225 6.29 -18.10 -2.53
CA MET A 225 7.52 -17.48 -3.03
C MET A 225 8.56 -17.23 -1.93
N GLY A 226 8.25 -17.53 -0.66
CA GLY A 226 9.13 -17.29 0.47
C GLY A 226 9.23 -15.81 0.85
N PHE A 227 8.17 -15.03 0.65
CA PHE A 227 8.13 -13.62 1.01
C PHE A 227 8.45 -13.42 2.50
N ALA A 228 9.52 -12.68 2.78
CA ALA A 228 9.95 -12.40 4.14
C ALA A 228 9.03 -11.35 4.80
N TRP A 229 7.95 -11.79 5.45
CA TRP A 229 7.04 -10.92 6.22
C TRP A 229 7.75 -10.18 7.35
N SER A 230 8.68 -10.85 8.02
CA SER A 230 9.65 -10.22 8.91
C SER A 230 11.04 -10.30 8.28
N ARG A 231 11.59 -9.14 7.90
CA ARG A 231 12.95 -9.06 7.35
C ARG A 231 13.97 -9.57 8.37
N SER A 232 13.84 -9.18 9.63
CA SER A 232 14.79 -9.57 10.68
C SER A 232 14.77 -11.07 10.93
N GLU A 233 13.58 -11.68 10.91
CA GLU A 233 13.43 -13.13 11.05
C GLU A 233 14.06 -13.89 9.88
N ALA A 234 13.74 -13.47 8.65
CA ALA A 234 14.27 -14.11 7.46
C ALA A 234 15.80 -13.99 7.40
N VAL A 235 16.36 -12.80 7.68
CA VAL A 235 17.82 -12.61 7.75
C VAL A 235 18.44 -13.49 8.85
N TRP A 236 17.78 -13.65 9.99
CA TRP A 236 18.28 -14.50 11.06
C TRP A 236 18.34 -15.98 10.64
N TYR A 237 17.21 -16.55 10.21
CA TYR A 237 17.10 -17.98 9.97
C TYR A 237 17.66 -18.43 8.62
N GLN A 238 17.67 -17.56 7.61
CA GLN A 238 18.19 -17.91 6.28
C GLN A 238 19.69 -17.58 6.16
N ASN A 239 20.17 -16.55 6.86
CA ASN A 239 21.54 -16.07 6.66
C ASN A 239 22.40 -16.21 7.92
N ILE A 240 22.04 -15.56 9.03
CA ILE A 240 22.91 -15.44 10.21
C ILE A 240 23.15 -16.80 10.87
N LEU A 241 22.08 -17.47 11.32
CA LEU A 241 22.20 -18.72 12.08
C LEU A 241 22.84 -19.85 11.26
N PRO A 242 22.47 -20.09 9.98
CA PRO A 242 23.16 -21.06 9.15
C PRO A 242 24.64 -20.74 8.95
N SER A 243 25.00 -19.46 8.76
CA SER A 243 26.41 -19.07 8.62
C SER A 243 27.20 -19.28 9.91
N VAL A 244 26.61 -19.03 11.08
CA VAL A 244 27.25 -19.33 12.38
C VAL A 244 27.50 -20.83 12.53
N ARG A 245 26.56 -21.68 12.08
CA ARG A 245 26.74 -23.14 12.08
C ARG A 245 27.89 -23.58 11.18
N VAL A 246 27.95 -23.06 9.95
CA VAL A 246 29.04 -23.36 9.02
C VAL A 246 30.39 -22.86 9.55
N TYR A 247 30.43 -21.66 10.12
CA TYR A 247 31.64 -21.11 10.75
C TYR A 247 32.17 -22.07 11.83
N HIS A 248 31.31 -22.51 12.74
CA HIS A 248 31.68 -23.48 13.77
C HIS A 248 32.19 -24.80 13.17
N GLN A 249 31.54 -25.32 12.12
CA GLN A 249 31.96 -26.55 11.48
C GLN A 249 33.36 -26.47 10.86
N ILE A 250 33.72 -25.33 10.26
CA ILE A 250 35.01 -25.10 9.60
C ILE A 250 36.10 -24.79 10.61
N PHE A 251 35.89 -23.79 11.46
CA PHE A 251 36.93 -23.24 12.34
C PHE A 251 37.00 -23.92 13.71
N LYS A 252 36.04 -24.80 14.02
CA LYS A 252 35.89 -25.51 15.31
C LYS A 252 35.92 -24.56 16.52
N ASN A 253 35.54 -23.30 16.30
CA ASN A 253 35.41 -22.28 17.32
C ASN A 253 34.20 -21.38 16.98
N GLY A 254 33.59 -20.78 18.01
CA GLY A 254 32.48 -19.84 17.82
C GLY A 254 32.90 -18.37 17.88
N ASN A 255 34.21 -18.09 17.85
CA ASN A 255 34.72 -16.73 17.91
C ASN A 255 34.78 -16.10 16.52
N ILE A 256 33.66 -15.52 16.09
CA ILE A 256 33.56 -14.82 14.81
C ILE A 256 34.18 -13.43 14.93
N PHE A 257 35.31 -13.23 14.23
CA PHE A 257 35.99 -11.94 14.15
C PHE A 257 35.14 -10.88 13.45
N ARG A 258 35.32 -9.60 13.83
CA ARG A 258 34.46 -8.50 13.38
C ARG A 258 34.52 -8.25 11.87
N ASP A 259 35.67 -8.47 11.27
CA ASP A 259 35.96 -8.31 9.84
C ASP A 259 35.54 -9.52 9.00
N PHE A 260 35.10 -10.62 9.63
CA PHE A 260 34.68 -11.81 8.92
C PHE A 260 33.51 -11.53 7.96
N ILE A 261 33.74 -11.88 6.70
CA ILE A 261 32.79 -11.83 5.60
C ILE A 261 32.54 -13.27 5.15
N VAL A 262 31.26 -13.63 4.99
CA VAL A 262 30.88 -14.97 4.52
C VAL A 262 31.45 -15.19 3.10
N PRO A 263 32.30 -16.22 2.91
CA PRO A 263 32.83 -16.58 1.61
C PRO A 263 31.73 -16.94 0.60
N SER A 264 31.97 -16.63 -0.67
CA SER A 264 31.05 -16.95 -1.78
C SER A 264 31.27 -18.35 -2.34
N GLU A 265 31.32 -19.35 -1.46
CA GLU A 265 31.61 -20.73 -1.82
C GLU A 265 30.89 -21.72 -0.89
N PHE A 266 30.74 -22.96 -1.35
CA PHE A 266 30.27 -24.06 -0.51
C PHE A 266 31.25 -24.29 0.67
N PRO A 267 30.80 -24.56 1.91
CA PRO A 267 29.43 -24.89 2.34
C PRO A 267 28.61 -23.69 2.85
N TRP A 268 29.03 -22.45 2.58
CA TRP A 268 28.30 -21.27 3.05
C TRP A 268 26.97 -21.11 2.33
N PRO A 269 25.89 -20.69 3.03
CA PRO A 269 24.60 -20.43 2.39
C PRO A 269 24.75 -19.33 1.33
N GLU A 270 24.27 -19.58 0.12
CA GLU A 270 24.40 -18.63 -1.01
C GLU A 270 23.80 -17.26 -0.67
N GLN A 271 22.67 -17.25 0.05
CA GLN A 271 21.98 -16.04 0.49
C GLN A 271 22.80 -15.23 1.51
N ALA A 272 23.80 -15.85 2.12
CA ALA A 272 24.68 -15.23 3.09
C ALA A 272 26.01 -14.75 2.50
N TRP A 273 26.34 -15.10 1.26
CA TRP A 273 27.60 -14.72 0.61
C TRP A 273 27.83 -13.21 0.63
N GLY A 274 29.05 -12.81 0.99
CA GLY A 274 29.44 -11.40 1.11
C GLY A 274 28.83 -10.66 2.32
N ILE A 275 28.01 -11.32 3.15
CA ILE A 275 27.52 -10.71 4.38
C ILE A 275 28.69 -10.54 5.36
N ARG A 276 28.81 -9.33 5.91
CA ARG A 276 29.69 -9.00 7.04
C ARG A 276 29.17 -9.61 8.34
N LEU A 277 29.21 -10.94 8.44
CA LEU A 277 28.69 -11.69 9.58
C LEU A 277 29.39 -11.26 10.89
N GLY A 278 30.69 -10.99 10.83
CA GLY A 278 31.46 -10.46 11.96
C GLY A 278 30.90 -9.16 12.54
N VAL A 279 30.56 -8.21 11.66
CA VAL A 279 29.94 -6.93 12.06
C VAL A 279 28.58 -7.19 12.70
N ILE A 280 27.75 -8.06 12.11
CA ILE A 280 26.42 -8.40 12.65
C ILE A 280 26.55 -8.99 14.06
N CYS A 281 27.44 -9.96 14.27
CA CYS A 281 27.68 -10.59 15.56
C CYS A 281 28.23 -9.59 16.60
N SER A 282 29.11 -8.67 16.19
CA SER A 282 29.60 -7.59 17.05
C SER A 282 28.51 -6.60 17.46
N GLU A 283 27.66 -6.19 16.52
CA GLU A 283 26.52 -5.29 16.76
C GLU A 283 25.44 -5.96 17.63
N MET A 284 25.25 -7.27 17.47
CA MET A 284 24.39 -8.09 18.31
C MET A 284 24.82 -8.05 19.78
N ARG A 285 26.12 -8.24 20.06
CA ARG A 285 26.65 -8.17 21.44
C ARG A 285 26.74 -6.76 22.01
N SER A 286 27.04 -5.75 21.19
CA SER A 286 27.25 -4.37 21.64
C SER A 286 25.96 -3.53 21.72
N ARG A 287 24.97 -3.82 20.86
CA ARG A 287 23.71 -3.06 20.77
C ARG A 287 22.46 -3.89 21.06
N GLY A 288 22.56 -5.22 21.05
CA GLY A 288 21.40 -6.09 21.13
C GLY A 288 20.56 -6.12 19.85
N THR A 289 21.17 -5.93 18.67
CA THR A 289 20.46 -6.18 17.40
C THR A 289 20.10 -7.66 17.31
N TYR A 290 18.91 -7.99 16.80
CA TYR A 290 18.41 -9.38 16.76
C TYR A 290 18.26 -10.07 18.12
N PHE A 291 18.27 -9.33 19.24
CA PHE A 291 18.22 -9.90 20.60
C PHE A 291 17.10 -10.93 20.80
N ARG A 292 15.91 -10.69 20.23
CA ARG A 292 14.80 -11.65 20.22
C ARG A 292 15.21 -13.03 19.70
N TYR A 293 15.87 -13.09 18.56
CA TYR A 293 16.25 -14.35 17.92
C TYR A 293 17.50 -14.95 18.57
N PHE A 294 18.47 -14.09 18.89
CA PHE A 294 19.66 -14.45 19.67
C PHE A 294 19.28 -15.15 20.98
N GLY A 295 18.33 -14.59 21.74
CA GLY A 295 17.92 -15.17 23.01
C GLY A 295 17.07 -16.42 22.89
N ARG A 296 16.27 -16.56 21.83
CA ARG A 296 15.50 -17.78 21.53
C ARG A 296 16.38 -18.94 21.10
N ASN A 297 17.50 -18.64 20.45
CA ASN A 297 18.46 -19.63 19.96
C ASN A 297 19.74 -19.66 20.80
N ALA A 298 19.69 -19.18 22.05
CA ALA A 298 20.86 -19.11 22.93
C ALA A 298 21.47 -20.48 23.19
N ASP A 299 20.66 -21.52 23.36
CA ASP A 299 21.07 -22.92 23.50
C ASP A 299 21.88 -23.43 22.30
N VAL A 300 21.37 -23.18 21.09
CA VAL A 300 22.06 -23.54 19.84
C VAL A 300 23.37 -22.77 19.71
N LEU A 301 23.36 -21.48 20.02
CA LEU A 301 24.54 -20.63 19.93
C LEU A 301 25.62 -21.04 20.95
N ASP A 302 25.23 -21.34 22.19
CA ASP A 302 26.12 -21.82 23.25
C ASP A 302 26.80 -23.14 22.86
N THR A 303 26.02 -24.07 22.30
CA THR A 303 26.52 -25.36 21.79
C THR A 303 27.54 -25.18 20.65
N LEU A 304 27.38 -24.14 19.83
CA LEU A 304 28.31 -23.78 18.76
C LEU A 304 29.55 -23.01 19.29
N GLY A 305 29.67 -22.82 20.61
CA GLY A 305 30.74 -22.04 21.24
C GLY A 305 30.65 -20.54 20.92
N PHE A 306 29.49 -20.04 20.50
CA PHE A 306 29.29 -18.63 20.22
C PHE A 306 29.19 -17.84 21.52
N ASN A 307 29.96 -16.75 21.62
CA ASN A 307 30.01 -15.94 22.82
C ASN A 307 28.66 -15.23 23.09
N LEU A 308 27.97 -15.64 24.15
CA LEU A 308 26.69 -15.06 24.60
C LEU A 308 26.85 -13.80 25.48
N ARG A 309 28.08 -13.38 25.77
CA ARG A 309 28.37 -12.19 26.58
C ARG A 309 27.96 -10.93 25.83
N LEU A 310 27.11 -10.14 26.48
CA LEU A 310 26.63 -8.86 26.02
C LEU A 310 27.48 -7.74 26.63
N SER A 311 27.62 -6.64 25.89
CA SER A 311 28.18 -5.41 26.47
C SER A 311 27.27 -4.87 27.58
N ARG A 312 27.82 -4.09 28.51
CA ARG A 312 27.04 -3.38 29.54
C ARG A 312 25.85 -2.63 28.95
N ARG A 313 26.05 -1.97 27.79
CA ARG A 313 25.00 -1.23 27.09
C ARG A 313 23.85 -2.13 26.62
N ALA A 314 24.17 -3.24 25.96
CA ALA A 314 23.16 -4.19 25.48
C ALA A 314 22.46 -4.89 26.66
N TRP A 315 23.21 -5.24 27.70
CA TRP A 315 22.70 -5.84 28.94
C TRP A 315 21.66 -4.94 29.61
N LEU A 316 22.01 -3.69 29.90
CA LEU A 316 21.11 -2.71 30.54
C LEU A 316 19.84 -2.47 29.70
N ASN A 317 19.98 -2.42 28.37
CA ASN A 317 18.84 -2.09 27.49
C ASN A 317 17.94 -3.27 27.14
N ARG A 318 18.45 -4.52 27.20
CA ARG A 318 17.73 -5.70 26.69
C ARG A 318 17.42 -6.75 27.75
N VAL A 319 18.30 -6.92 28.74
CA VAL A 319 18.19 -8.00 29.72
C VAL A 319 17.66 -7.48 31.06
N VAL A 320 18.16 -6.35 31.57
CA VAL A 320 17.71 -5.81 32.86
C VAL A 320 16.19 -5.63 32.95
N PRO A 321 15.49 -5.04 31.95
CA PRO A 321 14.03 -4.93 32.00
C PRO A 321 13.31 -6.28 32.09
N LEU A 322 13.91 -7.36 31.58
CA LEU A 322 13.35 -8.71 31.64
C LEU A 322 13.58 -9.35 33.00
N ILE A 323 14.72 -9.09 33.64
CA ILE A 323 14.99 -9.49 35.02
C ILE A 323 14.02 -8.78 35.98
N ASP A 324 13.77 -7.49 35.76
CA ASP A 324 12.83 -6.72 36.59
C ASP A 324 11.42 -7.34 36.52
N VAL A 325 10.97 -7.70 35.32
CA VAL A 325 9.68 -8.40 35.13
C VAL A 325 9.68 -9.76 35.82
N TYR A 326 10.78 -10.51 35.75
CA TYR A 326 10.91 -11.79 36.46
C TYR A 326 10.80 -11.61 37.97
N ALA A 327 11.53 -10.65 38.54
CA ALA A 327 11.57 -10.40 39.98
C ALA A 327 10.20 -9.98 40.52
N LEU A 328 9.45 -9.17 39.77
CA LEU A 328 8.07 -8.79 40.10
C LEU A 328 7.14 -10.02 40.14
N GLN A 329 7.30 -10.96 39.22
CA GLN A 329 6.48 -12.19 39.18
C GLN A 329 6.89 -13.22 40.24
N SER A 330 8.17 -13.25 40.59
CA SER A 330 8.76 -14.27 41.47
C SER A 330 8.82 -13.84 42.94
N GLY A 331 8.06 -12.80 43.32
CA GLY A 331 8.00 -12.30 44.70
C GLY A 331 9.31 -11.70 45.22
N GLY A 332 10.09 -11.04 44.35
CA GLY A 332 11.33 -10.35 44.72
C GLY A 332 12.61 -11.17 44.55
N LYS A 333 12.52 -12.42 44.07
CA LYS A 333 13.71 -13.21 43.73
C LYS A 333 14.41 -12.63 42.49
N SER A 334 15.67 -12.21 42.66
CA SER A 334 16.49 -11.65 41.59
C SER A 334 17.30 -12.70 40.82
N GLU A 335 17.45 -13.90 41.40
CA GLU A 335 18.15 -15.01 40.75
C GLU A 335 17.21 -15.72 39.77
N VAL A 336 17.53 -15.61 38.48
CA VAL A 336 16.80 -16.27 37.40
C VAL A 336 17.36 -17.68 37.23
N PRO A 337 16.55 -18.75 37.30
CA PRO A 337 17.00 -20.11 37.06
C PRO A 337 17.63 -20.28 35.67
N ASP A 338 18.70 -21.07 35.56
CA ASP A 338 19.48 -21.23 34.33
C ASP A 338 18.65 -21.76 33.14
N ASP A 339 17.65 -22.60 33.42
CA ASP A 339 16.75 -23.18 32.43
C ASP A 339 15.53 -22.29 32.10
N PHE A 340 15.39 -21.14 32.75
CA PHE A 340 14.22 -20.28 32.60
C PHE A 340 14.04 -19.76 31.17
N VAL A 341 12.85 -20.01 30.63
CA VAL A 341 12.40 -19.52 29.32
C VAL A 341 11.21 -18.60 29.52
N ILE A 342 11.25 -17.42 28.92
CA ILE A 342 10.17 -16.44 29.05
C ILE A 342 8.87 -17.02 28.47
N PRO A 343 7.80 -17.16 29.26
CA PRO A 343 6.53 -17.72 28.80
C PRO A 343 5.80 -16.75 27.87
N SER A 344 4.92 -17.29 27.03
CA SER A 344 4.00 -16.50 26.19
C SER A 344 2.82 -15.97 27.01
N ALA A 345 3.12 -15.09 27.96
CA ALA A 345 2.13 -14.49 28.86
C ALA A 345 2.11 -12.95 28.70
N ASP A 346 0.95 -12.34 28.96
CA ASP A 346 0.74 -10.89 28.81
C ASP A 346 1.58 -10.04 29.77
N SER A 347 2.03 -10.64 30.87
CA SER A 347 2.96 -10.01 31.82
C SER A 347 4.38 -9.82 31.24
N TRP A 348 4.65 -10.40 30.07
CA TRP A 348 5.92 -10.29 29.36
C TRP A 348 5.75 -9.59 28.01
N PRO A 349 6.73 -8.77 27.56
CA PRO A 349 6.70 -8.23 26.21
C PRO A 349 6.64 -9.35 25.17
N ARG A 350 5.73 -9.25 24.19
CA ARG A 350 5.59 -10.22 23.09
C ARG A 350 6.89 -10.47 22.33
N GLU A 351 7.76 -9.45 22.29
CA GLU A 351 9.07 -9.53 21.67
C GLU A 351 10.04 -10.47 22.41
N ALA A 352 9.84 -10.66 23.71
CA ALA A 352 10.70 -11.43 24.60
C ALA A 352 10.26 -12.89 24.79
N TRP A 353 9.05 -13.27 24.38
CA TRP A 353 8.54 -14.64 24.51
C TRP A 353 9.49 -15.67 23.88
N GLY A 354 9.74 -16.75 24.61
CA GLY A 354 10.63 -17.85 24.20
C GLY A 354 12.12 -17.57 24.32
N ILE A 355 12.54 -16.42 24.83
CA ILE A 355 13.95 -16.15 25.12
C ILE A 355 14.39 -17.03 26.30
N ARG A 356 15.54 -17.70 26.15
CA ARG A 356 16.23 -18.44 27.22
C ARG A 356 16.93 -17.46 28.17
N LEU A 357 16.13 -16.74 28.97
CA LEU A 357 16.64 -15.66 29.82
C LEU A 357 17.64 -16.20 30.86
N GLY A 358 17.38 -17.36 31.46
CA GLY A 358 18.28 -18.01 32.43
C GLY A 358 19.70 -18.19 31.89
N LEU A 359 19.84 -18.90 30.78
CA LEU A 359 21.12 -19.13 30.11
C LEU A 359 21.85 -17.83 29.74
N ILE A 360 21.13 -16.81 29.28
CA ILE A 360 21.74 -15.51 28.97
C ILE A 360 22.27 -14.86 30.24
N VAL A 361 21.53 -14.92 31.35
CA VAL A 361 21.97 -14.39 32.64
C VAL A 361 23.22 -15.12 33.11
N GLN A 362 23.18 -16.45 33.15
CA GLN A 362 24.30 -17.31 33.54
C GLN A 362 25.61 -16.98 32.79
N ARG A 363 25.54 -16.79 31.47
CA ARG A 363 26.71 -16.47 30.63
C ARG A 363 27.21 -15.03 30.74
N ASN A 364 26.52 -14.17 31.50
CA ASN A 364 26.86 -12.76 31.67
C ASN A 364 27.17 -12.36 33.12
N THR A 365 26.79 -13.18 34.11
CA THR A 365 27.05 -12.95 35.53
C THR A 365 28.32 -13.64 36.05
N HIS A 366 28.77 -14.71 35.39
CA HIS A 366 30.00 -15.42 35.76
C HIS A 366 31.20 -14.95 34.91
N ASN A 367 31.93 -13.96 35.47
CA ASN A 367 33.33 -13.51 35.27
C ASN A 367 33.46 -11.98 35.27
#